data_AF-A0A2T3W9U4-F1
#
_entry.id   AF-A0A2T3W9U4-F1
#
_cell.length_a   1.000
_cell.length_b   1.000
_cell.length_c   1.000
_cell.angle_alpha   90.00
_cell.angle_beta   90.00
_cell.angle_gamma   90.00
#
_symmetry.space_group_name_H-M   'P 1'
#
loop_
_entity.id
_entity.type
_entity.pdbx_description
1 polymer ?
#
loop_
_entity_poly.entity_id
_entity_poly.type
_entity_poly.pdbx_seq_one_letter_code
_entity_poly.pdbx_strand_id
1 'polypeptide(L)'
;MRALFLLPALFLAACAPAASTSTSTDLKGPLVEGERWTITGFDQNRNKMEGEVVVPTKPDYLNTTRKWVYRSGSSLIFYTESTRHFEVQDLRDPLRLLVCIVRQPYDASIREYAGISVSGARDELDAVFAKLSGSDGRLVGGNCTLKREVKT
;
A
#
# COMPACT_ATOMS: atom_id res chain seq x y z
N MET A 1 60.18 -19.03 -52.36
CA MET A 1 59.83 -18.31 -51.12
C MET A 1 58.52 -17.58 -51.34
N ARG A 2 57.42 -18.03 -50.74
CA ARG A 2 56.17 -17.26 -50.65
C ARG A 2 55.50 -17.58 -49.32
N ALA A 3 55.06 -16.49 -48.68
CA ALA A 3 54.91 -16.35 -47.25
C ALA A 3 53.57 -16.87 -46.72
N LEU A 4 53.65 -17.36 -45.48
CA LEU A 4 52.55 -17.55 -44.53
C LEU A 4 51.82 -16.22 -44.32
N PHE A 5 50.48 -16.21 -44.41
CA PHE A 5 49.66 -15.19 -43.75
C PHE A 5 48.43 -15.86 -43.13
N LEU A 6 48.43 -15.93 -41.80
CA LEU A 6 47.26 -16.19 -40.97
C LEU A 6 46.35 -14.95 -41.01
N LEU A 7 45.04 -15.15 -41.16
CA LEU A 7 44.01 -14.14 -40.90
C LEU A 7 43.07 -14.65 -39.80
N PRO A 8 42.84 -13.88 -38.72
CA PRO A 8 42.00 -14.28 -37.60
C PRO A 8 40.52 -14.03 -37.90
N ALA A 9 39.68 -14.88 -37.29
CA ALA A 9 38.24 -14.78 -37.26
C ALA A 9 37.78 -13.48 -36.57
N LEU A 10 36.94 -12.70 -37.25
CA LEU A 10 36.10 -11.67 -36.65
C LEU A 10 34.64 -12.11 -36.80
N PHE A 11 34.14 -12.83 -35.80
CA PHE A 11 32.70 -12.95 -35.61
C PHE A 11 32.17 -11.57 -35.21
N LEU A 12 31.46 -10.92 -36.14
CA LEU A 12 30.58 -9.80 -35.85
C LEU A 12 29.43 -10.34 -34.99
N ALA A 13 29.63 -10.37 -33.68
CA ALA A 13 28.52 -10.42 -32.73
C ALA A 13 27.75 -9.11 -32.89
N ALA A 14 26.66 -9.16 -33.66
CA ALA A 14 25.67 -8.11 -33.72
C ALA A 14 25.12 -7.89 -32.30
N CYS A 15 25.63 -6.87 -31.61
CA CYS A 15 24.99 -6.33 -30.42
C CYS A 15 23.74 -5.58 -30.91
N ALA A 16 22.66 -6.33 -31.15
CA ALA A 16 21.35 -5.71 -31.26
C ALA A 16 21.10 -4.98 -29.94
N PRO A 17 20.66 -3.70 -29.96
CA PRO A 17 20.16 -3.07 -28.76
C PRO A 17 18.98 -3.92 -28.32
N ALA A 18 19.14 -4.67 -27.22
CA ALA A 18 18.02 -5.26 -26.54
C ALA A 18 17.13 -4.07 -26.18
N ALA A 19 16.01 -3.94 -26.89
CA ALA A 19 14.93 -3.06 -26.51
C ALA A 19 14.53 -3.50 -25.10
N SER A 20 15.11 -2.83 -24.12
CA SER A 20 14.64 -2.87 -22.76
C SER A 20 13.33 -2.11 -22.81
N THR A 21 12.28 -2.81 -23.19
CA THR A 21 10.91 -2.41 -22.89
C THR A 21 10.84 -2.46 -21.38
N SER A 22 11.26 -1.37 -20.74
CA SER A 22 10.83 -1.03 -19.40
C SER A 22 9.32 -0.85 -19.51
N THR A 23 8.59 -1.95 -19.44
CA THR A 23 7.25 -1.94 -18.91
C THR A 23 7.41 -1.33 -17.52
N SER A 24 7.22 -0.02 -17.42
CA SER A 24 6.86 0.59 -16.15
C SER A 24 5.58 -0.12 -15.77
N THR A 25 5.70 -1.16 -14.95
CA THR A 25 4.57 -1.68 -14.21
C THR A 25 4.13 -0.48 -13.39
N ASP A 26 3.11 0.24 -13.88
CA ASP A 26 2.43 1.24 -13.07
C ASP A 26 2.11 0.52 -11.77
N LEU A 27 2.84 0.88 -10.72
CA LEU A 27 2.65 0.33 -9.39
C LEU A 27 1.28 0.81 -8.95
N LYS A 28 0.24 0.07 -9.35
CA LYS A 28 -1.04 0.07 -8.65
C LYS A 28 -0.63 -0.29 -7.23
N GLY A 29 -0.74 0.65 -6.30
CA GLY A 29 -0.36 0.45 -4.89
C GLY A 29 -1.17 -0.67 -4.23
N PRO A 30 -1.51 -0.60 -2.94
CA PRO A 30 -2.27 -1.66 -2.24
C PRO A 30 -3.72 -1.88 -2.73
N LEU A 31 -4.11 -1.26 -3.85
CA LEU A 31 -5.48 -1.10 -4.30
C LEU A 31 -5.78 -2.00 -5.50
N VAL A 32 -5.64 -3.31 -5.31
CA VAL A 32 -5.98 -4.28 -6.35
C VAL A 32 -7.47 -4.62 -6.26
N GLU A 33 -8.15 -4.57 -7.41
CA GLU A 33 -9.60 -4.84 -7.48
C GLU A 33 -9.96 -6.21 -6.90
N GLY A 34 -11.04 -6.26 -6.12
CA GLY A 34 -11.54 -7.49 -5.51
C GLY A 34 -10.73 -8.00 -4.32
N GLU A 35 -9.62 -7.36 -3.96
CA GLU A 35 -8.89 -7.72 -2.75
C GLU A 35 -9.66 -7.34 -1.50
N ARG A 36 -9.49 -8.18 -0.48
CA ARG A 36 -10.08 -8.00 0.84
C ARG A 36 -8.97 -7.75 1.85
N TRP A 37 -9.24 -6.81 2.75
CA TRP A 37 -8.38 -6.41 3.83
C TRP A 37 -9.13 -6.57 5.15
N THR A 38 -8.62 -7.42 6.02
CA THR A 38 -9.23 -7.69 7.33
C THR A 38 -8.40 -7.02 8.41
N ILE A 39 -9.05 -6.19 9.22
CA ILE A 39 -8.46 -5.52 10.39
C ILE A 39 -8.84 -6.33 11.63
N THR A 40 -7.85 -6.71 12.44
CA THR A 40 -8.07 -7.33 13.75
C THR A 40 -7.15 -6.70 14.79
N GLY A 41 -7.51 -6.77 16.07
CA GLY A 41 -6.64 -6.34 17.17
C GLY A 41 -7.40 -5.60 18.26
N PHE A 42 -6.75 -4.60 18.85
CA PHE A 42 -7.29 -3.78 19.93
C PHE A 42 -7.09 -2.31 19.64
N ASP A 43 -8.04 -1.45 20.01
CA ASP A 43 -7.90 0.01 19.87
C ASP A 43 -7.03 0.62 20.99
N GLN A 44 -6.90 1.94 20.99
CA GLN A 44 -6.16 2.71 22.00
C GLN A 44 -6.69 2.52 23.43
N ASN A 45 -7.94 2.08 23.58
CA ASN A 45 -8.62 1.83 24.86
C ASN A 45 -8.67 0.34 25.21
N ARG A 46 -7.96 -0.52 24.46
CA ARG A 46 -7.97 -1.99 24.58
C ARG A 46 -9.32 -2.65 24.26
N ASN A 47 -10.22 -1.98 23.54
CA ASN A 47 -11.41 -2.64 23.02
C ASN A 47 -11.05 -3.44 21.78
N LYS A 48 -11.64 -4.64 21.63
CA LYS A 48 -11.44 -5.45 20.42
C LYS A 48 -11.89 -4.67 19.17
N MET A 49 -11.10 -4.79 18.11
CA MET A 49 -11.40 -4.29 16.77
C MET A 49 -11.46 -5.46 15.80
N GLU A 50 -12.49 -5.44 14.95
CA GLU A 50 -12.65 -6.38 13.85
C GLU A 50 -13.36 -5.64 12.72
N GLY A 51 -12.68 -5.53 11.57
CA GLY A 51 -13.14 -4.72 10.46
C GLY A 51 -12.76 -5.34 9.13
N GLU A 52 -13.42 -4.90 8.08
CA GLU A 52 -13.24 -5.45 6.74
C GLU A 52 -13.41 -4.38 5.69
N VAL A 53 -12.48 -4.37 4.73
CA VAL A 53 -12.51 -3.51 3.56
C VAL A 53 -12.36 -4.36 2.31
N VAL A 54 -13.27 -4.19 1.36
CA VAL A 54 -13.19 -4.83 0.04
C VAL A 54 -12.96 -3.75 -1.00
N VAL A 55 -11.95 -3.93 -1.84
CA VAL A 55 -11.69 -3.05 -2.99
C VAL A 55 -12.69 -3.40 -4.09
N PRO A 56 -13.53 -2.47 -4.55
CA PRO A 56 -14.54 -2.74 -5.57
C PRO A 56 -13.90 -2.97 -6.94
N THR A 57 -14.71 -3.33 -7.91
CA THR A 57 -14.30 -3.27 -9.32
C THR A 57 -14.21 -1.80 -9.74
N LYS A 58 -13.18 -1.43 -10.52
CA LYS A 58 -12.90 -0.04 -10.94
C LYS A 58 -12.87 0.98 -9.78
N PRO A 59 -12.00 0.81 -8.78
CA PRO A 59 -11.85 1.79 -7.71
C PRO A 59 -11.40 3.15 -8.28
N ASP A 60 -12.03 4.23 -7.79
CA ASP A 60 -11.60 5.59 -8.10
C ASP A 60 -10.36 5.96 -7.29
N TYR A 61 -9.37 6.55 -7.97
CA TYR A 61 -8.08 6.93 -7.38
C TYR A 61 -7.84 8.44 -7.48
N LEU A 62 -7.60 9.08 -6.36
CA LEU A 62 -7.14 10.47 -6.33
C LEU A 62 -5.60 10.55 -6.52
N ASN A 63 -5.11 10.33 -7.74
CA ASN A 63 -3.67 10.27 -8.05
C ASN A 63 -3.01 11.64 -8.36
N THR A 64 -3.42 12.73 -7.69
CA THR A 64 -2.87 14.05 -8.04
C THR A 64 -1.44 14.27 -7.55
N THR A 65 -0.90 13.38 -6.72
CA THR A 65 0.40 13.58 -6.03
C THR A 65 1.21 12.30 -5.72
N ARG A 66 1.04 11.19 -6.50
CA ARG A 66 1.60 9.86 -6.12
C ARG A 66 1.13 9.39 -4.73
N LYS A 67 -0.03 9.92 -4.34
CA LYS A 67 -0.84 9.48 -3.23
C LYS A 67 -2.02 8.76 -3.86
N TRP A 68 -2.34 7.61 -3.29
CA TRP A 68 -3.39 6.74 -3.76
C TRP A 68 -4.41 6.66 -2.65
N VAL A 69 -5.64 7.08 -2.95
CA VAL A 69 -6.74 7.03 -2.00
C VAL A 69 -7.87 6.30 -2.68
N TYR A 70 -8.29 5.18 -2.09
CA TYR A 70 -9.60 4.59 -2.32
C TYR A 70 -10.52 5.03 -1.19
N ARG A 71 -11.71 5.53 -1.53
CA ARG A 71 -12.73 5.91 -0.55
C ARG A 71 -14.10 5.49 -1.06
N SER A 72 -14.87 4.86 -0.18
CA SER A 72 -16.31 4.61 -0.33
C SER A 72 -17.04 5.09 0.91
N GLY A 73 -18.37 4.92 0.95
CA GLY A 73 -19.15 5.21 2.16
C GLY A 73 -18.79 4.31 3.35
N SER A 74 -18.18 3.16 3.11
CA SER A 74 -17.90 2.13 4.11
C SER A 74 -16.42 1.84 4.33
N SER A 75 -15.52 2.43 3.53
CA SER A 75 -14.11 2.05 3.55
C SER A 75 -13.20 3.16 3.04
N LEU A 76 -11.97 3.18 3.54
CA LEU A 76 -10.89 4.00 3.01
C LEU A 76 -9.58 3.21 3.01
N ILE A 77 -8.82 3.31 1.94
CA ILE A 77 -7.43 2.86 1.90
C ILE A 77 -6.57 4.01 1.41
N PHE A 78 -5.51 4.33 2.15
CA PHE A 78 -4.58 5.39 1.82
C PHE A 78 -3.17 4.83 1.67
N TYR A 79 -2.49 5.27 0.62
CA TYR A 79 -1.12 4.90 0.32
C TYR A 79 -0.34 6.06 -0.28
N THR A 80 0.94 6.17 0.03
CA THR A 80 1.82 7.18 -0.59
C THR A 80 3.09 6.53 -1.12
N GLU A 81 3.46 6.79 -2.36
CA GLU A 81 4.66 6.17 -2.96
C GLU A 81 5.97 6.62 -2.30
N SER A 82 6.08 7.88 -1.87
CA SER A 82 7.32 8.45 -1.35
C SER A 82 7.83 7.77 -0.08
N THR A 83 6.93 7.46 0.85
CA THR A 83 7.25 6.80 2.13
C THR A 83 6.78 5.34 2.16
N ARG A 84 6.06 4.88 1.13
CA ARG A 84 5.31 3.62 1.11
C ARG A 84 4.38 3.46 2.33
N HIS A 85 3.96 4.57 2.94
CA HIS A 85 3.00 4.58 4.02
C HIS A 85 1.67 4.01 3.55
N PHE A 86 1.03 3.22 4.41
CA PHE A 86 -0.16 2.47 4.08
C PHE A 86 -1.08 2.36 5.30
N GLU A 87 -2.35 2.62 5.10
CA GLU A 87 -3.38 2.46 6.11
C GLU A 87 -4.69 1.98 5.50
N VAL A 88 -5.48 1.28 6.31
CA VAL A 88 -6.80 0.77 5.95
C VAL A 88 -7.78 1.19 7.02
N GLN A 89 -8.93 1.71 6.60
CA GLN A 89 -10.00 2.19 7.46
C GLN A 89 -11.33 1.51 7.11
N ASP A 90 -11.97 0.91 8.11
CA ASP A 90 -13.37 0.45 8.03
C ASP A 90 -14.28 1.57 8.54
N LEU A 91 -15.17 2.03 7.67
CA LEU A 91 -16.05 3.18 7.91
C LEU A 91 -17.53 2.75 8.00
N ARG A 92 -17.83 1.45 8.12
CA ARG A 92 -19.20 0.93 8.14
C ARG A 92 -20.04 1.44 9.31
N ASP A 93 -19.41 1.65 10.47
CA ASP A 93 -20.05 2.21 11.66
C ASP A 93 -19.63 3.68 11.84
N PRO A 94 -20.50 4.66 11.58
CA PRO A 94 -20.16 6.07 11.72
C PRO A 94 -19.86 6.49 13.17
N LEU A 95 -20.31 5.72 14.16
CA LEU A 95 -20.02 5.95 15.58
C LEU A 95 -18.69 5.34 16.01
N ARG A 96 -18.15 4.41 15.20
CA ARG A 96 -16.91 3.70 15.52
C ARG A 96 -16.18 3.26 14.26
N LEU A 97 -15.50 4.22 13.64
CA LEU A 97 -14.58 3.96 12.56
C LEU A 97 -13.37 3.19 13.09
N LEU A 98 -12.86 2.26 12.30
CA LEU A 98 -11.70 1.46 12.66
C LEU A 98 -10.55 1.81 11.73
N VAL A 99 -9.42 2.25 12.27
CA VAL A 99 -8.23 2.60 11.48
C VAL A 99 -7.08 1.70 11.87
N CYS A 100 -6.39 1.15 10.87
CA CYS A 100 -5.13 0.42 11.04
C CYS A 100 -4.04 1.05 10.17
N ILE A 101 -3.04 1.64 10.83
CA ILE A 101 -1.89 2.31 10.21
C ILE A 101 -0.71 1.35 10.24
N VAL A 102 -0.21 0.95 9.08
CA VAL A 102 0.85 -0.05 8.98
C VAL A 102 2.20 0.53 9.42
N ARG A 103 2.95 -0.23 10.24
CA ARG A 103 4.25 0.21 10.81
C ARG A 103 5.43 0.06 9.85
N GLN A 104 5.25 -0.67 8.77
CA GLN A 104 6.27 -0.94 7.77
C GLN A 104 5.84 -0.45 6.38
N PRO A 105 6.79 -0.15 5.48
CA PRO A 105 6.50 0.10 4.08
C PRO A 105 5.60 -0.97 3.46
N TYR A 106 4.58 -0.56 2.70
CA TYR A 106 3.75 -1.51 1.94
C TYR A 106 4.58 -2.28 0.92
N ASP A 107 4.41 -3.61 0.87
CA ASP A 107 5.01 -4.52 -0.10
C ASP A 107 3.97 -5.51 -0.68
N ALA A 108 3.89 -5.60 -2.01
CA ALA A 108 2.90 -6.45 -2.66
C ALA A 108 3.08 -7.96 -2.39
N SER A 109 4.26 -8.40 -1.94
CA SER A 109 4.53 -9.79 -1.54
C SER A 109 4.02 -10.13 -0.14
N ILE A 110 3.84 -9.13 0.72
CA ILE A 110 3.40 -9.33 2.10
C ILE A 110 1.87 -9.51 2.14
N ARG A 111 1.42 -10.48 2.94
CA ARG A 111 0.00 -10.82 3.14
C ARG A 111 -0.53 -10.43 4.51
N GLU A 112 0.36 -10.13 5.45
CA GLU A 112 -0.02 -9.76 6.82
C GLU A 112 0.89 -8.64 7.33
N TYR A 113 0.27 -7.62 7.91
CA TYR A 113 0.94 -6.41 8.36
C TYR A 113 0.60 -6.15 9.82
N ALA A 114 1.61 -5.79 10.61
CA ALA A 114 1.42 -5.21 11.93
C ALA A 114 1.25 -3.70 11.83
N GLY A 115 0.35 -3.16 12.64
CA GLY A 115 -0.01 -1.75 12.62
C GLY A 115 -0.28 -1.14 14.00
N ILE A 116 -0.52 0.16 13.97
CA ILE A 116 -1.10 0.92 15.07
C ILE A 116 -2.58 1.10 14.77
N SER A 117 -3.42 0.84 15.74
CA SER A 117 -4.88 0.98 15.60
C SER A 117 -5.43 2.16 16.38
N VAL A 118 -6.45 2.77 15.82
CA VAL A 118 -7.30 3.77 16.48
C VAL A 118 -8.74 3.47 16.11
N SER A 119 -9.65 3.63 17.07
CA SER A 119 -11.09 3.64 16.77
C SER A 119 -11.81 4.80 17.44
N GLY A 120 -12.89 5.28 16.82
CA GLY A 120 -13.68 6.39 17.33
C GLY A 120 -14.62 6.97 16.28
N ALA A 121 -15.38 7.99 16.66
CA ALA A 121 -16.20 8.74 15.73
C ALA A 121 -15.34 9.56 14.75
N ARG A 122 -15.92 9.98 13.63
CA ARG A 122 -15.17 10.67 12.55
C ARG A 122 -14.48 11.94 13.03
N ASP A 123 -15.18 12.76 13.80
CA ASP A 123 -14.70 14.00 14.38
C ASP A 123 -13.59 13.78 15.41
N GLU A 124 -13.71 12.76 16.25
CA GLU A 124 -12.65 12.36 17.19
C GLU A 124 -11.37 11.95 16.45
N LEU A 125 -11.50 11.12 15.41
CA LEU A 125 -10.36 10.70 14.61
C LEU A 125 -9.74 11.86 13.82
N ASP A 126 -10.55 12.72 13.21
CA ASP A 126 -10.07 13.90 12.49
C ASP A 126 -9.31 14.84 13.45
N ALA A 127 -9.77 15.01 14.71
CA ALA A 127 -9.06 15.77 15.73
C ALA A 127 -7.71 15.14 16.13
N VAL A 128 -7.67 13.81 16.28
CA VAL A 128 -6.44 13.06 16.56
C VAL A 128 -5.44 13.22 15.41
N PHE A 129 -5.86 13.00 14.17
CA PHE A 129 -5.01 13.12 13.00
C PHE A 129 -4.54 14.56 12.75
N ALA A 130 -5.40 15.56 12.95
CA ALA A 130 -5.03 16.97 12.85
C ALA A 130 -3.91 17.34 13.84
N LYS A 131 -4.00 16.90 15.10
CA LYS A 131 -2.98 17.12 16.12
C LYS A 131 -1.62 16.50 15.75
N LEU A 132 -1.65 15.34 15.11
CA LEU A 132 -0.46 14.61 14.70
C LEU A 132 0.14 15.15 13.40
N SER A 133 -0.67 15.73 12.51
CA SER A 133 -0.21 16.29 11.24
C SER A 133 0.69 17.54 11.37
N GLY A 134 0.77 18.13 12.57
CA GLY A 134 1.55 19.34 12.85
C GLY A 134 2.55 19.22 14.01
N SER A 135 2.81 18.02 14.53
CA SER A 135 3.74 17.82 15.65
C SER A 135 4.62 16.59 15.44
N ASP A 136 5.81 16.55 16.04
CA ASP A 136 6.63 15.33 16.20
C ASP A 136 5.95 14.28 17.11
N GLY A 137 4.64 14.42 17.35
CA GLY A 137 3.83 13.56 18.18
C GLY A 137 3.73 12.17 17.56
N ARG A 138 4.20 11.17 18.32
CA ARG A 138 4.01 9.78 17.96
C ARG A 138 2.57 9.37 18.29
N LEU A 139 1.82 8.90 17.31
CA LEU A 139 0.48 8.34 17.55
C LEU A 139 0.63 7.13 18.49
N VAL A 140 0.10 7.26 19.71
CA VAL A 140 -0.01 6.16 20.67
C VAL A 140 -1.40 5.57 20.51
N GLY A 141 -1.48 4.49 19.73
CA GLY A 141 -2.70 3.72 19.53
C GLY A 141 -2.57 2.31 20.09
N GLY A 142 -3.57 1.48 19.79
CA GLY A 142 -3.50 0.04 20.06
C GLY A 142 -2.62 -0.70 19.05
N ASN A 143 -2.80 -2.02 19.00
CA ASN A 143 -2.18 -2.88 18.00
C ASN A 143 -3.23 -3.45 17.05
N CYS A 144 -2.94 -3.43 15.75
CA CYS A 144 -3.71 -4.15 14.76
C CYS A 144 -2.85 -5.09 13.93
N THR A 145 -3.49 -6.14 13.44
CA THR A 145 -3.04 -6.97 12.34
C THR A 145 -3.96 -6.73 11.15
N LEU A 146 -3.37 -6.42 10.01
CA LEU A 146 -4.03 -6.21 8.75
C LEU A 146 -3.67 -7.36 7.80
N LYS A 147 -4.65 -8.17 7.42
CA LYS A 147 -4.47 -9.33 6.55
C LYS A 147 -5.03 -9.05 5.17
N ARG A 148 -4.25 -9.38 4.13
CA ARG A 148 -4.60 -9.28 2.71
C ARG A 148 -5.05 -10.63 2.19
N GLU A 149 -6.24 -10.67 1.62
CA GLU A 149 -6.81 -11.84 0.97
C GLU A 149 -7.00 -11.56 -0.51
N VAL A 150 -6.27 -12.31 -1.33
CA VAL A 150 -6.28 -12.16 -2.79
C VAL A 150 -7.43 -13.01 -3.34
N LYS A 151 -8.21 -12.43 -4.25
CA LYS A 151 -9.22 -13.16 -5.00
C LYS A 151 -8.51 -14.17 -5.92
N THR A 152 -8.63 -15.46 -5.60
CA THR A 152 -8.25 -16.58 -6.49
C THR A 152 -9.23 -16.73 -7.64
#